data_AF-A0A2U2V8H5-F1
#
_entry.id   AF-A0A2U2V8H5-F1
#
_cell.length_a   1.000
_cell.length_b   1.000
_cell.length_c   1.000
_cell.angle_alpha   90.00
_cell.angle_beta   90.00
_cell.angle_gamma   90.00
#
_symmetry.space_group_name_H-M   'P 1'
#
loop_
_entity.id
_entity.type
_entity.pdbx_description
1 polymer ?
#
loop_
_entity_poly.entity_id
_entity_poly.type
_entity_poly.pdbx_seq_one_letter_code
_entity_poly.pdbx_strand_id
1 'polypeptide(L)' 'EMFSIRYFRKGSAHITFKHPELVEKLNAVLAKHYSVKFHSSV' A
#
# COMPACT_ATOMS: atom_id res chain seq x y z
N GLU A 1 -6.55 -12.28 -10.70
CA GLU A 1 -6.44 -10.82 -10.43
C GLU A 1 -5.60 -10.61 -9.18
N MET A 2 -4.44 -9.95 -9.30
CA MET A 2 -3.51 -9.75 -8.17
C MET A 2 -3.78 -8.44 -7.41
N PHE A 3 -4.26 -7.40 -8.10
CA PHE A 3 -4.63 -6.11 -7.53
C PHE A 3 -5.62 -5.39 -8.44
N SER A 4 -6.35 -4.42 -7.89
CA SER A 4 -7.21 -3.50 -8.63
C SER A 4 -6.80 -2.08 -8.33
N ILE A 5 -6.62 -1.27 -9.38
CA ILE A 5 -6.27 0.16 -9.24
C ILE A 5 -7.49 0.99 -9.63
N ARG A 6 -7.92 1.87 -8.73
CA ARG A 6 -8.98 2.83 -8.97
C ARG A 6 -8.38 4.23 -9.02
N TYR A 7 -8.32 4.79 -10.23
CA TYR A 7 -7.82 6.14 -10.47
C TYR A 7 -8.92 7.17 -10.23
N PHE A 8 -8.62 8.19 -9.43
CA PHE A 8 -9.51 9.32 -9.18
C PHE A 8 -9.01 10.55 -9.93
N ARG A 9 -9.93 11.37 -10.44
CA ARG A 9 -9.61 12.58 -11.23
C ARG A 9 -8.78 13.63 -10.45
N LYS A 10 -8.64 13.47 -9.13
CA LYS A 10 -7.80 14.29 -8.24
C LYS A 10 -6.30 13.94 -8.27
N GLY A 11 -5.87 13.00 -9.13
CA GLY A 11 -4.49 12.51 -9.17
C GLY A 11 -4.16 11.51 -8.05
N SER A 12 -5.14 11.16 -7.23
CA SER A 12 -5.03 10.10 -6.24
C SER A 12 -5.51 8.77 -6.84
N ALA A 13 -4.94 7.66 -6.39
CA ALA A 13 -5.40 6.33 -6.76
C ALA A 13 -5.48 5.44 -5.51
N HIS A 14 -6.51 4.60 -5.46
CA HIS A 14 -6.57 3.52 -4.46
C HIS A 14 -6.18 2.21 -5.14
N ILE A 15 -5.22 1.52 -4.53
CA ILE A 15 -4.78 0.21 -4.98
C ILE A 15 -5.27 -0.80 -3.94
N THR A 16 -6.16 -1.69 -4.35
CA THR A 16 -6.66 -2.79 -3.51
C THR A 16 -5.96 -4.07 -3.93
N PHE A 17 -5.17 -4.64 -3.04
CA PHE A 17 -4.55 -5.95 -3.25
C PHE A 17 -5.53 -7.04 -2.82
N LYS A 18 -5.70 -8.08 -3.63
CA LYS A 18 -6.53 -9.25 -3.27
C LYS A 18 -5.80 -10.23 -2.36
N HIS A 19 -4.46 -10.23 -2.39
CA HIS A 19 -3.62 -11.12 -1.60
C HIS A 19 -2.84 -10.34 -0.53
N PRO A 20 -2.93 -10.75 0.75
CA PRO A 20 -2.23 -10.08 1.84
C PRO A 20 -0.71 -10.16 1.68
N GLU A 21 -0.18 -11.23 1.08
CA GLU A 21 1.26 -11.40 0.84
C GLU A 21 1.89 -10.28 0.00
N LEU A 22 1.11 -9.70 -0.93
CA LEU A 22 1.55 -8.59 -1.78
C LEU A 22 1.57 -7.27 -1.00
N VAL A 23 0.62 -7.09 -0.07
CA VAL A 23 0.57 -5.94 0.84
C VAL A 23 1.77 -5.97 1.78
N GLU A 24 2.10 -7.13 2.33
CA GLU A 24 3.26 -7.26 3.23
C GLU A 24 4.59 -6.95 2.53
N LYS A 25 4.78 -7.45 1.30
CA LYS A 25 5.96 -7.12 0.49
C LYS A 25 6.03 -5.64 0.14
N LEU A 26 4.91 -5.04 -0.26
CA LEU A 26 4.83 -3.61 -0.54
C LEU A 26 5.16 -2.80 0.72
N ASN A 27 4.59 -3.17 1.86
CA ASN A 27 4.83 -2.51 3.14
C ASN A 27 6.30 -2.61 3.55
N ALA A 28 6.97 -3.73 3.32
CA ALA A 28 8.40 -3.87 3.59
C ALA A 28 9.26 -2.95 2.70
N VAL A 29 8.94 -2.81 1.41
CA VAL A 29 9.62 -1.88 0.49
C VAL A 29 9.37 -0.43 0.89
N LEU A 30 8.12 -0.09 1.19
CA LEU A 30 7.72 1.24 1.64
C LEU A 30 8.38 1.59 2.97
N ALA A 31 8.35 0.72 3.98
CA ALA A 31 8.98 0.96 5.27
C ALA A 31 10.51 1.13 5.17
N LYS A 32 11.15 0.46 4.20
CA LYS A 32 12.59 0.62 3.93
C LYS A 32 12.91 1.93 3.23
N HIS A 33 12.08 2.37 2.30
CA HIS A 33 12.34 3.55 1.45
C HIS A 33 11.81 4.84 2.08
N TYR A 34 10.58 4.78 2.57
CA TYR A 34 9.94 5.79 3.38
C TYR A 34 9.94 5.27 4.81
N SER A 35 10.83 5.79 5.65
CA SER A 35 10.79 5.57 7.11
C SER A 35 9.60 6.32 7.72
N VAL A 36 8.39 6.11 7.19
CA VAL A 36 7.15 6.48 7.84
C VAL A 36 6.98 5.46 8.94
N LYS A 37 7.48 5.81 10.12
CA LYS A 37 7.11 5.11 11.35
C LYS A 37 5.60 5.32 11.55
N PHE A 38 4.80 4.42 11.00
CA PHE A 38 3.49 4.13 11.58
C PHE A 38 3.76 3.41 12.89
N HIS A 39 4.09 4.20 13.91
CA HIS A 39 3.92 3.75 15.28
C HIS A 39 2.42 3.55 15.42
N SER A 40 1.98 2.30 15.26
CA SER A 40 0.64 1.88 15.62
C SER A 40 0.48 2.21 17.10
N SER A 41 -0.06 3.38 17.40
CA SER A 41 -0.61 3.67 18.71
C SER A 41 -1.87 2.82 18.81
N VAL A 42 -1.66 1.59 19.31
CA VAL A 42 -2.69 0.84 20.02
C VAL A 42 -3.13 1.62 21.25
#